data_AF-Q067G9-F1
#
_entry.id   AF-Q067G9-F1
#
_cell.length_a   1.000
_cell.length_b   1.000
_cell.length_c   1.000
_cell.angle_alpha   90.00
_cell.angle_beta   90.00
_cell.angle_gamma   90.00
#
_symmetry.space_group_name_H-M   'P 1'
#
loop_
_entity.id
_entity.type
_entity.pdbx_description
1 polymer ?
#
loop_
_entity_poly.entity_id
_entity_poly.type
_entity_poly.pdbx_seq_one_letter_code
_entity_poly.pdbx_strand_id
1 'polypeptide(L)'
;MNNRLALHWQGASTKPLFSSLLQRRLISDAIEKTYGLTPDFQAAWLGAPLDLKAQLRNDGPFKASIQLSVVFHARHAETLQTGLTSVASNLELRGLRPQVSPSAAGTNGQSTVLMWKGQGQSVLGRWSVDSTTPNQISLQLSLGGASVSRLPSSIQRPTSGLRIRFDAKQLRDLGWLKATWPRSVQQAGQGELLLKPMLGHRSGQAETWYWLKGQLSLR
;
A
#
# COMPACT_ATOMS: atom_id res chain seq x y z
N MET A 1 22.00 -10.56 0.51
CA MET A 1 21.35 -10.21 -0.77
C MET A 1 20.56 -8.92 -0.56
N ASN A 2 20.97 -7.81 -1.17
CA ASN A 2 20.36 -6.49 -0.88
C ASN A 2 19.20 -6.21 -1.83
N ASN A 3 17.96 -6.45 -1.38
CA ASN A 3 16.78 -5.85 -2.01
C ASN A 3 16.86 -4.35 -1.81
N ARG A 4 16.96 -3.59 -2.91
CA ARG A 4 17.13 -2.13 -2.85
C ARG A 4 15.77 -1.46 -3.00
N LEU A 5 15.50 -0.51 -2.11
CA LEU A 5 14.30 0.30 -2.13
C LEU A 5 14.31 1.20 -3.37
N ALA A 6 13.37 0.96 -4.29
CA ALA A 6 13.21 1.76 -5.48
C ALA A 6 12.29 2.95 -5.23
N LEU A 7 11.22 2.72 -4.45
CA LEU A 7 10.20 3.71 -4.14
C LEU A 7 9.69 3.51 -2.71
N HIS A 8 9.48 4.60 -1.99
CA HIS A 8 8.79 4.62 -0.71
C HIS A 8 7.85 5.81 -0.66
N TRP A 9 6.57 5.53 -0.63
CA TRP A 9 5.49 6.49 -0.58
C TRP A 9 4.85 6.41 0.81
N GLN A 10 4.83 7.53 1.52
CA GLN A 10 4.14 7.68 2.79
C GLN A 10 3.08 8.77 2.67
N GLY A 11 1.86 8.48 3.09
CA GLY A 11 0.74 9.41 2.99
C GLY A 11 -0.07 9.45 4.27
N ALA A 12 -0.57 10.65 4.61
CA ALA A 12 -1.53 10.82 5.70
C ALA A 12 -2.90 10.21 5.39
N SER A 13 -3.22 10.03 4.10
CA SER A 13 -4.45 9.39 3.60
C SER A 13 -4.17 8.61 2.31
N THR A 14 -4.99 7.61 1.99
CA THR A 14 -4.90 6.86 0.72
C THR A 14 -5.62 7.53 -0.44
N LYS A 15 -6.34 8.64 -0.19
CA LYS A 15 -7.01 9.46 -1.21
C LYS A 15 -6.20 9.67 -2.49
N PRO A 16 -4.91 10.04 -2.47
CA PRO A 16 -4.19 10.31 -3.72
C PRO A 16 -4.00 9.07 -4.60
N LEU A 17 -4.03 7.87 -4.02
CA LEU A 17 -3.90 6.60 -4.73
C LEU A 17 -5.24 6.05 -5.20
N PHE A 18 -6.28 6.14 -4.36
CA PHE A 18 -7.51 5.38 -4.57
C PHE A 18 -8.76 6.23 -4.80
N SER A 19 -8.71 7.56 -4.65
CA SER A 19 -9.90 8.42 -4.85
C SER A 19 -10.53 8.25 -6.22
N SER A 20 -9.72 8.25 -7.28
CA SER A 20 -10.19 8.08 -8.66
C SER A 20 -10.86 6.73 -8.93
N LEU A 21 -10.61 5.73 -8.09
CA LEU A 21 -11.22 4.40 -8.17
C LEU A 21 -12.44 4.30 -7.27
N LEU A 22 -12.28 4.57 -5.96
CA LEU A 22 -13.32 4.37 -4.95
C LEU A 22 -14.43 5.42 -4.99
N GLN A 23 -14.21 6.59 -5.60
CA GLN A 23 -15.27 7.59 -5.77
C GLN A 23 -16.12 7.36 -7.04
N ARG A 24 -15.73 6.41 -7.91
CA ARG A 24 -16.56 6.03 -9.05
C ARG A 24 -17.63 5.06 -8.59
N ARG A 25 -18.90 5.50 -8.63
CA ARG A 25 -20.06 4.71 -8.17
C ARG A 25 -20.07 3.28 -8.71
N LEU A 26 -19.82 3.07 -10.00
CA LEU A 26 -19.78 1.72 -10.60
C LEU A 26 -18.74 0.80 -9.95
N ILE A 27 -17.59 1.35 -9.56
CA ILE A 27 -16.52 0.58 -8.90
C ILE A 27 -16.87 0.38 -7.42
N SER A 28 -17.31 1.44 -6.73
CA SER A 28 -17.72 1.40 -5.32
C SER A 28 -18.83 0.37 -5.09
N ASP A 29 -19.88 0.39 -5.92
CA ASP A 29 -21.03 -0.52 -5.82
C ASP A 29 -20.61 -1.97 -6.09
N ALA A 30 -19.70 -2.20 -7.06
CA ALA A 30 -19.16 -3.53 -7.33
C ALA A 30 -18.29 -4.03 -6.16
N ILE A 31 -17.48 -3.14 -5.57
CA ILE A 31 -16.64 -3.48 -4.42
C ILE A 31 -17.50 -3.88 -3.22
N GLU A 32 -18.57 -3.13 -2.95
CA GLU A 32 -19.52 -3.46 -1.88
C GLU A 32 -20.21 -4.80 -2.14
N LYS A 33 -20.79 -4.99 -3.33
CA LYS A 33 -21.54 -6.21 -3.66
C LYS A 33 -20.68 -7.47 -3.72
N THR A 34 -19.45 -7.37 -4.23
CA THR A 34 -18.58 -8.53 -4.44
C THR A 34 -17.72 -8.86 -3.22
N TYR A 35 -17.32 -7.85 -2.45
CA TYR A 35 -16.38 -8.03 -1.35
C TYR A 35 -16.93 -7.57 0.01
N GLY A 36 -18.19 -7.15 0.12
CA GLY A 36 -18.78 -6.72 1.39
C GLY A 36 -18.12 -5.47 1.99
N LEU A 37 -17.32 -4.74 1.21
CA LEU A 37 -16.63 -3.53 1.67
C LEU A 37 -17.61 -2.35 1.61
N THR A 38 -18.27 -2.09 2.72
CA THR A 38 -19.33 -1.08 2.85
C THR A 38 -18.84 0.33 2.47
N PRO A 39 -19.74 1.25 2.06
CA PRO A 39 -19.37 2.63 1.76
C PRO A 39 -18.64 3.32 2.91
N ASP A 40 -19.04 3.05 4.15
CA ASP A 40 -18.37 3.55 5.37
C ASP A 40 -16.91 3.06 5.47
N PHE A 41 -16.67 1.77 5.15
CA PHE A 41 -15.32 1.23 5.10
C PHE A 41 -14.51 1.81 3.94
N GLN A 42 -15.12 2.00 2.76
CA GLN A 42 -14.45 2.62 1.62
C GLN A 42 -14.05 4.08 1.92
N ALA A 43 -14.89 4.83 2.64
CA ALA A 43 -14.56 6.16 3.13
C ALA A 43 -13.41 6.12 4.16
N ALA A 44 -13.43 5.16 5.09
CA ALA A 44 -12.34 4.93 6.03
C ALA A 44 -11.03 4.57 5.32
N TRP A 45 -11.09 3.76 4.27
CA TRP A 45 -9.95 3.43 3.43
C TRP A 45 -9.33 4.66 2.80
N LEU A 46 -10.14 5.51 2.17
CA LEU A 46 -9.66 6.77 1.58
C LEU A 46 -8.98 7.65 2.63
N GLY A 47 -9.52 7.74 3.83
CA GLY A 47 -8.93 8.50 4.94
C GLY A 47 -7.73 7.84 5.63
N ALA A 48 -7.47 6.56 5.38
CA ALA A 48 -6.49 5.80 6.13
C ALA A 48 -5.04 6.21 5.77
N PRO A 49 -4.14 6.31 6.75
CA PRO A 49 -2.71 6.52 6.49
C PRO A 49 -2.09 5.31 5.79
N LEU A 50 -1.12 5.57 4.91
CA LEU A 50 -0.47 4.53 4.11
C LEU A 50 1.06 4.61 4.10
N ASP A 51 1.66 3.44 3.94
CA ASP A 51 3.08 3.24 3.62
C ASP A 51 3.17 2.23 2.48
N LEU A 52 3.63 2.68 1.32
CA LEU A 52 3.79 1.87 0.12
C LEU A 52 5.28 1.81 -0.23
N LYS A 53 5.85 0.61 -0.29
CA LYS A 53 7.24 0.38 -0.69
C LYS A 53 7.30 -0.47 -1.93
N ALA A 54 8.15 -0.08 -2.87
CA ALA A 54 8.54 -0.93 -3.99
C ALA A 54 10.04 -1.17 -3.93
N GLN A 55 10.42 -2.43 -4.09
CA GLN A 55 11.81 -2.87 -4.03
C GLN A 55 12.14 -3.66 -5.29
N LEU A 56 13.32 -3.42 -5.84
CA LEU A 56 13.87 -4.27 -6.89
C LEU A 56 14.19 -5.64 -6.28
N ARG A 57 13.84 -6.69 -7.01
CA ARG A 57 14.20 -8.07 -6.67
C ARG A 57 15.26 -8.58 -7.63
N ASN A 58 16.24 -9.26 -7.05
CA ASN A 58 17.29 -9.93 -7.81
C ASN A 58 17.09 -11.45 -7.82
N ASP A 59 15.96 -11.93 -7.28
CA ASP A 59 15.65 -13.34 -7.05
C ASP A 59 14.19 -13.67 -7.38
N GLY A 60 13.97 -14.89 -7.86
CA GLY A 60 12.66 -15.40 -8.22
C GLY A 60 12.08 -14.82 -9.53
N PRO A 61 10.81 -15.11 -9.84
CA PRO A 61 10.19 -14.77 -11.12
C PRO A 61 9.76 -13.29 -11.23
N PHE A 62 9.90 -12.51 -10.16
CA PHE A 62 9.44 -11.13 -10.11
C PHE A 62 10.62 -10.16 -10.15
N LYS A 63 10.52 -9.13 -10.99
CA LYS A 63 11.49 -8.03 -11.03
C LYS A 63 11.35 -7.08 -9.84
N ALA A 64 10.18 -7.03 -9.21
CA ALA A 64 9.89 -6.14 -8.09
C ALA A 64 8.98 -6.81 -7.07
N SER A 65 9.10 -6.38 -5.81
CA SER A 65 8.06 -6.57 -4.81
C SER A 65 7.44 -5.24 -4.44
N ILE A 66 6.12 -5.25 -4.24
CA ILE A 66 5.36 -4.11 -3.73
C ILE A 66 4.80 -4.51 -2.37
N GLN A 67 4.92 -3.62 -1.38
CA GLN A 67 4.33 -3.77 -0.06
C GLN A 67 3.47 -2.55 0.23
N LEU A 68 2.24 -2.75 0.68
CA LEU A 68 1.32 -1.71 1.11
C LEU A 68 0.90 -1.99 2.54
N SER A 69 1.13 -1.03 3.43
CA SER A 69 0.57 -1.01 4.78
C SER A 69 -0.48 0.10 4.88
N VAL A 70 -1.64 -0.25 5.44
CA VAL A 70 -2.73 0.70 5.71
C VAL A 70 -3.20 0.50 7.15
N VAL A 71 -3.51 1.59 7.86
CA VAL A 71 -3.97 1.53 9.26
C VAL A 71 -5.41 2.00 9.37
N PHE A 72 -6.25 1.19 10.01
CA PHE A 72 -7.66 1.46 10.24
C PHE A 72 -7.98 1.52 11.73
N HIS A 73 -9.12 2.11 12.06
CA HIS A 73 -9.70 2.00 13.40
C HIS A 73 -10.23 0.57 13.63
N ALA A 74 -10.09 0.04 14.85
CA ALA A 74 -10.47 -1.34 15.18
C ALA A 74 -11.95 -1.67 14.92
N ARG A 75 -12.84 -0.67 14.96
CA ARG A 75 -14.27 -0.80 14.57
C ARG A 75 -14.50 -1.35 13.16
N HIS A 76 -13.49 -1.26 12.29
CA HIS A 76 -13.55 -1.73 10.91
C HIS A 76 -12.98 -3.15 10.73
N ALA A 77 -12.58 -3.83 11.82
CA ALA A 77 -11.96 -5.15 11.77
C ALA A 77 -12.86 -6.20 11.12
N GLU A 78 -14.14 -6.23 11.49
CA GLU A 78 -15.11 -7.19 10.95
C GLU A 78 -15.34 -7.00 9.44
N THR A 79 -15.54 -5.74 9.00
CA THR A 79 -15.71 -5.42 7.58
C THR A 79 -14.45 -5.77 6.78
N LEU A 80 -13.26 -5.48 7.32
CA LEU A 80 -11.99 -5.84 6.70
C LEU A 80 -11.85 -7.36 6.59
N GLN A 81 -12.16 -8.11 7.65
CA GLN A 81 -12.06 -9.57 7.66
C GLN A 81 -13.03 -10.20 6.66
N THR A 82 -14.26 -9.68 6.58
CA THR A 82 -15.26 -10.09 5.58
C THR A 82 -14.72 -9.88 4.17
N GLY A 83 -14.19 -8.70 3.88
CA GLY A 83 -13.62 -8.41 2.56
C GLY A 83 -12.41 -9.27 2.21
N LEU A 84 -11.49 -9.51 3.16
CA LEU A 84 -10.37 -10.42 2.94
C LEU A 84 -10.82 -11.86 2.69
N THR A 85 -11.91 -12.30 3.34
CA THR A 85 -12.50 -13.62 3.11
C THR A 85 -13.07 -13.72 1.71
N SER A 86 -13.84 -12.72 1.26
CA SER A 86 -14.34 -12.67 -0.10
C SER A 86 -13.22 -12.62 -1.15
N VAL A 87 -12.14 -11.88 -0.88
CA VAL A 87 -10.95 -11.88 -1.76
C VAL A 87 -10.30 -13.26 -1.77
N ALA A 88 -10.15 -13.92 -0.62
CA ALA A 88 -9.57 -15.26 -0.53
C ALA A 88 -10.34 -16.27 -1.38
N SER A 89 -11.67 -16.34 -1.23
CA SER A 89 -12.52 -17.23 -2.02
C SER A 89 -12.39 -16.97 -3.53
N ASN A 90 -12.33 -15.70 -3.94
CA ASN A 90 -12.13 -15.35 -5.35
C ASN A 90 -10.75 -15.75 -5.90
N LEU A 91 -9.70 -15.69 -5.08
CA LEU A 91 -8.36 -16.14 -5.46
C LEU A 91 -8.30 -17.66 -5.58
N GLU A 92 -8.95 -18.39 -4.69
CA GLU A 92 -9.07 -19.86 -4.73
C GLU A 92 -9.82 -20.34 -5.98
N LEU A 93 -10.93 -19.68 -6.34
CA LEU A 93 -11.67 -19.96 -7.58
C LEU A 93 -10.81 -19.76 -8.84
N ARG A 94 -9.78 -18.92 -8.76
CA ARG A 94 -8.79 -18.70 -9.84
C ARG A 94 -7.60 -19.65 -9.77
N GLY A 95 -7.65 -20.66 -8.89
CA GLY A 95 -6.64 -21.70 -8.74
C GLY A 95 -5.43 -21.31 -7.89
N LEU A 96 -5.51 -20.22 -7.13
CA LEU A 96 -4.47 -19.84 -6.17
C LEU A 96 -4.66 -20.60 -4.86
N ARG A 97 -3.56 -21.02 -4.24
CA ARG A 97 -3.60 -21.78 -2.99
C ARG A 97 -3.19 -20.91 -1.81
N PRO A 98 -4.03 -20.80 -0.76
CA PRO A 98 -3.62 -20.16 0.48
C PRO A 98 -2.64 -21.06 1.23
N GLN A 99 -1.67 -20.44 1.88
CA GLN A 99 -0.82 -21.07 2.88
C GLN A 99 -0.81 -20.17 4.11
N VAL A 100 -1.41 -20.65 5.19
CA VAL A 100 -1.35 -19.99 6.48
C VAL A 100 0.03 -20.24 7.06
N SER A 101 0.71 -19.18 7.49
CA SER A 101 1.91 -19.31 8.31
C SER A 101 1.65 -18.66 9.66
N PRO A 102 1.75 -19.41 10.77
CA PRO A 102 1.69 -18.81 12.08
C PRO A 102 2.85 -17.82 12.20
N SER A 103 2.54 -16.55 12.50
CA SER A 103 3.56 -15.54 12.77
C SER A 103 4.32 -15.97 14.01
N ALA A 104 5.65 -16.17 13.87
CA ALA A 104 6.48 -16.54 15.01
C ALA A 104 6.31 -15.50 16.14
N ALA A 105 5.93 -16.01 17.30
CA ALA A 105 5.50 -15.28 18.47
C ALA A 105 6.45 -14.16 18.87
N GLY A 106 5.86 -13.01 19.23
CA GLY A 106 6.54 -11.87 19.82
C GLY A 106 5.50 -10.82 20.21
N THR A 107 5.03 -10.93 21.46
CA THR A 107 4.23 -9.95 22.21
C THR A 107 2.85 -9.53 21.65
N ASN A 108 1.81 -10.15 22.22
CA ASN A 108 0.43 -9.63 22.38
C ASN A 108 -0.48 -9.45 21.14
N GLY A 109 -0.38 -10.29 20.12
CA GLY A 109 -1.42 -10.38 19.10
C GLY A 109 -1.31 -11.63 18.23
N GLN A 110 -2.42 -12.33 18.03
CA GLN A 110 -2.53 -13.41 17.04
C GLN A 110 -2.48 -12.79 15.63
N SER A 111 -1.28 -12.61 15.10
CA SER A 111 -1.07 -12.21 13.70
C SER A 111 -1.15 -13.44 12.81
N THR A 112 -2.19 -13.53 11.97
CA THR A 112 -2.30 -14.57 10.94
C THR A 112 -1.79 -14.02 9.62
N VAL A 113 -0.70 -14.61 9.11
CA VAL A 113 -0.15 -14.26 7.79
C VAL A 113 -0.65 -15.27 6.77
N LEU A 114 -1.34 -14.79 5.74
CA LEU A 114 -1.79 -15.61 4.62
C LEU A 114 -0.92 -15.37 3.41
N MET A 115 -0.27 -16.42 2.91
CA MET A 115 0.53 -16.38 1.67
C MET A 115 -0.22 -17.04 0.54
N TRP A 116 -0.13 -16.46 -0.66
CA TRP A 116 -0.80 -16.94 -1.86
C TRP A 116 0.23 -17.49 -2.84
N LYS A 117 0.06 -18.75 -3.25
CA LYS A 117 0.94 -19.42 -4.22
C LYS A 117 0.23 -19.64 -5.55
N GLY A 118 0.98 -19.45 -6.63
CA GLY A 118 0.58 -19.83 -7.98
C GLY A 118 0.77 -21.33 -8.24
N GLN A 119 0.38 -21.78 -9.43
CA GLN A 119 0.47 -23.19 -9.84
C GLN A 119 1.91 -23.74 -9.78
N GLY A 120 2.92 -22.91 -10.06
CA GLY A 120 4.35 -23.26 -9.95
C GLY A 120 4.92 -23.16 -8.53
N GLN A 121 4.09 -23.12 -7.48
CA GLN A 121 4.45 -22.97 -6.06
C GLN A 121 5.23 -21.69 -5.67
N SER A 122 5.50 -20.80 -6.61
CA SER A 122 6.03 -19.46 -6.31
C SER A 122 4.99 -18.67 -5.51
N VAL A 123 5.42 -18.09 -4.38
CA VAL A 123 4.60 -17.13 -3.63
C VAL A 123 4.36 -15.93 -4.54
N LEU A 124 3.10 -15.57 -4.78
CA LEU A 124 2.73 -14.40 -5.58
C LEU A 124 2.56 -13.16 -4.69
N GLY A 125 2.00 -13.38 -3.51
CA GLY A 125 1.73 -12.32 -2.55
C GLY A 125 1.38 -12.83 -1.17
N ARG A 126 1.16 -11.90 -0.25
CA ARG A 126 0.73 -12.19 1.12
C ARG A 126 -0.16 -11.07 1.63
N TRP A 127 -0.97 -11.38 2.63
CA TRP A 127 -1.52 -10.35 3.50
C TRP A 127 -1.48 -10.76 4.97
N SER A 128 -1.47 -9.78 5.85
CA SER A 128 -1.67 -9.96 7.28
C SER A 128 -2.49 -8.83 7.86
N VAL A 129 -3.21 -9.12 8.94
CA VAL A 129 -3.90 -8.12 9.75
C VAL A 129 -3.33 -8.21 11.16
N ASP A 130 -2.79 -7.10 11.64
CA ASP A 130 -2.16 -7.01 12.95
C ASP A 130 -2.89 -5.98 13.81
N SER A 131 -3.21 -6.33 15.05
CA SER A 131 -3.68 -5.35 16.03
C SER A 131 -2.49 -4.58 16.58
N THR A 132 -2.37 -3.30 16.21
CA THR A 132 -1.24 -2.46 16.63
C THR A 132 -1.48 -1.83 18.00
N THR A 133 -2.74 -1.47 18.28
CA THR A 133 -3.23 -0.98 19.59
C THR A 133 -4.69 -1.43 19.75
N PRO A 134 -5.31 -1.35 20.95
CA PRO A 134 -6.72 -1.73 21.13
C PRO A 134 -7.69 -1.04 20.16
N ASN A 135 -7.32 0.16 19.66
CA ASN A 135 -8.17 0.96 18.78
C ASN A 135 -7.70 0.96 17.32
N GLN A 136 -6.63 0.24 16.96
CA GLN A 136 -6.09 0.25 15.61
C GLN A 136 -5.70 -1.13 15.11
N ILE A 137 -6.01 -1.37 13.83
CA ILE A 137 -5.59 -2.54 13.07
C ILE A 137 -4.76 -2.08 11.88
N SER A 138 -3.74 -2.85 11.53
CA SER A 138 -2.92 -2.63 10.34
C SER A 138 -3.13 -3.77 9.35
N LEU A 139 -3.53 -3.42 8.13
CA LEU A 139 -3.51 -4.31 6.99
C LEU A 139 -2.16 -4.19 6.29
N GLN A 140 -1.45 -5.29 6.12
CA GLN A 140 -0.25 -5.36 5.29
C GLN A 140 -0.53 -6.26 4.10
N LEU A 141 -0.29 -5.75 2.90
CA LEU A 141 -0.38 -6.47 1.63
C LEU A 141 1.00 -6.51 1.00
N SER A 142 1.39 -7.63 0.40
CA SER A 142 2.57 -7.66 -0.47
C SER A 142 2.33 -8.46 -1.74
N LEU A 143 2.91 -8.01 -2.83
CA LEU A 143 2.91 -8.66 -4.14
C LEU A 143 4.35 -8.80 -4.65
N GLY A 144 4.59 -9.77 -5.53
CA GLY A 144 5.91 -10.01 -6.12
C GLY A 144 6.82 -10.85 -5.23
N GLY A 145 6.27 -11.88 -4.58
CA GLY A 145 7.01 -12.87 -3.79
C GLY A 145 6.93 -12.71 -2.28
N ALA A 146 7.53 -13.68 -1.56
CA ALA A 146 7.58 -13.67 -0.10
C ALA A 146 8.46 -12.51 0.36
N SER A 147 7.85 -11.40 0.75
CA SER A 147 8.61 -10.27 1.26
C SER A 147 9.02 -10.55 2.72
N VAL A 148 10.33 -10.61 2.98
CA VAL A 148 10.91 -11.05 4.26
C VAL A 148 10.94 -9.93 5.31
N SER A 149 10.83 -8.66 4.89
CA SER A 149 10.88 -7.56 5.84
C SER A 149 9.54 -7.40 6.55
N ARG A 150 9.53 -7.69 7.85
CA ARG A 150 8.49 -7.23 8.78
C ARG A 150 8.45 -5.70 8.66
N LEU A 151 7.31 -5.13 8.24
CA LEU A 151 7.15 -3.68 8.29
C LEU A 151 7.08 -3.29 9.77
N PRO A 152 7.67 -2.16 10.18
CA PRO A 152 7.42 -1.64 11.51
C PRO A 152 5.91 -1.42 11.66
N SER A 153 5.37 -1.88 12.79
CA SER A 153 3.94 -1.80 13.13
C SER A 153 3.43 -0.35 13.19
N SER A 154 4.33 0.63 13.21
CA SER A 154 4.03 2.05 13.15
C SER A 154 4.35 2.61 11.75
N ILE A 155 3.29 2.90 10.97
CA ILE A 155 3.42 3.82 9.85
C ILE A 155 3.77 5.19 10.43
N GLN A 156 4.96 5.70 10.11
CA GLN A 156 5.34 7.07 10.43
C GLN A 156 4.44 7.99 9.59
N ARG A 157 3.31 8.42 10.18
CA ARG A 157 2.32 9.25 9.49
C ARG A 157 2.95 10.62 9.24
N PRO A 158 3.09 11.06 7.98
CA PRO A 158 3.38 12.46 7.74
C PRO A 158 2.21 13.28 8.31
N THR A 159 2.53 14.34 9.06
CA THR A 159 1.54 15.18 9.76
C THR A 159 0.55 15.85 8.80
N SER A 160 0.95 16.03 7.53
CA SER A 160 0.09 16.40 6.41
C SER A 160 0.76 16.05 5.10
N GLY A 161 -0.03 15.69 4.09
CA GLY A 161 0.46 15.48 2.73
C GLY A 161 1.06 14.10 2.45
N LEU A 162 1.96 14.09 1.47
CA LEU A 162 2.52 12.92 0.81
C LEU A 162 4.04 13.09 0.68
N ARG A 163 4.80 12.13 1.19
CA ARG A 163 6.25 12.02 1.02
C ARG A 163 6.57 10.83 0.13
N ILE A 164 7.28 11.07 -0.97
CA ILE A 164 7.75 10.04 -1.88
C ILE A 164 9.28 10.10 -1.92
N ARG A 165 9.93 9.03 -1.53
CA ARG A 165 11.37 8.82 -1.70
C ARG A 165 11.61 7.81 -2.80
N PHE A 166 12.61 8.05 -3.64
CA PHE A 166 12.92 7.15 -4.73
C PHE A 166 14.42 7.07 -5.02
N ASP A 167 14.83 5.99 -5.66
CA ASP A 167 16.16 5.82 -6.25
C ASP A 167 15.99 5.77 -7.78
N ALA A 168 16.55 6.75 -8.49
CA ALA A 168 16.29 6.90 -9.91
C ALA A 168 16.93 5.77 -10.73
N LYS A 169 18.05 5.21 -10.27
CA LYS A 169 18.68 4.04 -10.90
C LYS A 169 17.76 2.83 -10.76
N GLN A 170 17.30 2.53 -9.55
CA GLN A 170 16.40 1.40 -9.32
C GLN A 170 15.06 1.56 -10.07
N LEU A 171 14.48 2.75 -10.11
CA LEU A 171 13.26 3.00 -10.89
C LEU A 171 13.47 2.81 -12.39
N ARG A 172 14.66 3.11 -12.91
CA ARG A 172 15.02 2.86 -14.31
C ARG A 172 15.21 1.37 -14.59
N ASP A 173 15.86 0.65 -13.69
CA ASP A 173 16.03 -0.81 -13.78
C ASP A 173 14.67 -1.53 -13.79
N LEU A 174 13.67 -0.96 -13.10
CA LEU A 174 12.28 -1.40 -13.11
C LEU A 174 11.48 -0.95 -14.35
N GLY A 175 12.01 -0.04 -15.18
CA GLY A 175 11.29 0.57 -16.32
C GLY A 175 10.19 1.55 -15.91
N TRP A 176 10.19 1.99 -14.65
CA TRP A 176 9.20 2.91 -14.06
C TRP A 176 9.62 4.37 -14.21
N LEU A 177 10.92 4.65 -14.28
CA LEU A 177 11.42 5.97 -14.65
C LEU A 177 11.44 6.11 -16.19
N LYS A 178 10.43 6.78 -16.73
CA LYS A 178 10.33 7.02 -18.18
C LYS A 178 11.36 8.05 -18.66
N ALA A 179 11.75 7.96 -19.94
CA ALA A 179 12.67 8.90 -20.57
C ALA A 179 12.14 10.35 -20.64
N THR A 180 10.84 10.54 -20.42
CA THR A 180 10.17 11.86 -20.39
C THR A 180 10.42 12.65 -19.11
N TRP A 181 10.99 12.04 -18.06
CA TRP A 181 11.36 12.75 -16.85
C TRP A 181 12.50 13.75 -17.12
N PRO A 182 12.58 14.90 -16.42
CA PRO A 182 13.68 15.84 -16.57
C PRO A 182 15.04 15.17 -16.35
N ARG A 183 16.07 15.59 -17.10
CA ARG A 183 17.44 15.02 -17.01
C ARG A 183 17.98 15.04 -15.58
N SER A 184 17.72 16.10 -14.81
CA SER A 184 18.10 16.21 -13.41
C SER A 184 17.55 15.07 -12.55
N VAL A 185 16.28 14.68 -12.75
CA VAL A 185 15.66 13.54 -12.06
C VAL A 185 16.25 12.22 -12.54
N GLN A 186 16.50 12.11 -13.85
CA GLN A 186 17.10 10.91 -14.43
C GLN A 186 18.53 10.67 -13.92
N GLN A 187 19.30 11.71 -13.62
CA GLN A 187 20.69 11.58 -13.22
C GLN A 187 20.88 11.56 -11.69
N ALA A 188 19.87 11.95 -10.92
CA ALA A 188 19.90 11.87 -9.47
C ALA A 188 20.14 10.43 -9.00
N GLY A 189 20.90 10.24 -7.92
CA GLY A 189 20.96 8.95 -7.25
C GLY A 189 19.66 8.71 -6.50
N GLN A 190 19.31 9.65 -5.61
CA GLN A 190 18.11 9.61 -4.81
C GLN A 190 17.29 10.89 -4.96
N GLY A 191 15.97 10.76 -4.86
CA GLY A 191 15.06 11.89 -4.84
C GLY A 191 14.04 11.79 -3.72
N GLU A 192 13.58 12.96 -3.28
CA GLU A 192 12.49 13.10 -2.34
C GLU A 192 11.51 14.16 -2.84
N LEU A 193 10.25 13.78 -2.96
CA LEU A 193 9.15 14.65 -3.31
C LEU A 193 8.21 14.77 -2.11
N LEU A 194 8.06 16.00 -1.61
CA LEU A 194 7.11 16.36 -0.57
C LEU A 194 5.94 17.11 -1.20
N LEU A 195 4.76 16.52 -1.19
CA LEU A 195 3.52 17.11 -1.68
C LEU A 195 2.60 17.44 -0.52
N LYS A 196 1.99 18.63 -0.53
CA LYS A 196 0.97 19.03 0.44
C LYS A 196 -0.27 19.52 -0.32
N PRO A 197 -1.49 19.14 0.11
CA PRO A 197 -2.69 19.74 -0.42
C PRO A 197 -2.64 21.24 -0.16
N MET A 198 -3.00 22.04 -1.16
CA MET A 198 -3.25 23.45 -0.97
C MET A 198 -4.67 23.58 -0.44
N LEU A 199 -4.83 23.99 0.82
CA LEU A 199 -6.13 24.38 1.34
C LEU A 199 -6.65 25.53 0.48
N GLY A 200 -7.82 25.33 -0.14
CA GLY A 200 -8.45 26.34 -0.97
C GLY A 200 -8.65 27.62 -0.15
N HIS A 201 -8.17 28.75 -0.66
CA HIS A 201 -8.51 30.09 -0.15
C HIS A 201 -9.99 30.44 -0.39
N ARG A 202 -10.83 29.48 -0.78
CA ARG A 202 -12.27 29.65 -0.99
C ARG A 202 -12.98 28.40 -0.50
N SER A 203 -13.84 28.59 0.49
CA SER A 203 -14.70 27.61 1.17
C SER A 203 -13.98 26.62 2.09
N GLY A 204 -14.31 26.66 3.38
CA GLY A 204 -13.80 25.77 4.43
C GLY A 204 -14.31 24.33 4.30
N GLN A 205 -14.11 23.70 3.14
CA GLN A 205 -14.36 22.27 2.91
C GLN A 205 -13.07 21.50 2.64
N ALA A 206 -13.17 20.20 2.94
CA ALA A 206 -12.12 19.20 3.08
C ALA A 206 -10.93 19.30 2.13
N GLU A 207 -9.76 18.87 2.60
CA GLU A 207 -8.52 18.69 1.83
C GLU A 207 -8.81 18.16 0.42
N THR A 208 -8.72 19.04 -0.58
CA THR A 208 -8.85 18.68 -1.98
C THR A 208 -7.47 18.49 -2.57
N TRP A 209 -7.20 17.28 -3.06
CA TRP A 209 -5.93 16.93 -3.74
C TRP A 209 -5.85 17.48 -5.18
N TYR A 210 -6.79 18.35 -5.58
CA TYR A 210 -6.82 18.98 -6.90
C TYR A 210 -5.74 20.05 -7.07
N TRP A 211 -5.32 20.67 -5.98
CA TRP A 211 -4.23 21.64 -5.96
C TRP A 211 -3.17 21.20 -4.97
N LEU A 212 -1.94 21.06 -5.47
CA LEU A 212 -0.82 20.54 -4.70
C LEU A 212 0.34 21.52 -4.78
N LYS A 213 0.94 21.79 -3.62
CA LYS A 213 2.26 22.39 -3.56
C LYS A 213 3.28 21.30 -3.29
N GLY A 214 4.37 21.32 -4.05
CA GLY A 214 5.39 20.29 -4.02
C GLY A 214 6.78 20.86 -3.86
N GLN A 215 7.66 20.12 -3.20
CA GLN A 215 9.10 20.35 -3.22
C GLN A 215 9.80 19.06 -3.64
N LEU A 216 10.64 19.15 -4.66
CA LEU A 216 11.50 18.06 -5.13
C LEU A 216 12.94 18.35 -4.70
N SER A 217 13.53 17.42 -3.96
CA SER A 217 14.93 17.43 -3.55
C SER A 217 15.63 16.27 -4.24
N LEU A 218 16.76 16.54 -4.90
CA LEU A 218 17.57 15.54 -5.61
C LEU A 218 18.96 15.47 -4.97
N ARG A 219 19.51 14.25 -4.87
CA ARG A 219 20.84 13.96 -4.32
C ARG A 219 21.62 13.04 -5.24
#